data_AF-A0ABD1E4X6-F1
#
_entry.id   AF-A0ABD1E4X6-F1
#
_cell.length_a   1.000
_cell.length_b   1.000
_cell.length_c   1.000
_cell.angle_alpha   90.00
_cell.angle_beta   90.00
_cell.angle_gamma   90.00
#
_symmetry.space_group_name_H-M   'P 1'
#
loop_
_entity.id
_entity.type
_entity.pdbx_description
1 polymer ?
#
loop_
_entity_poly.entity_id
_entity_poly.type
_entity_poly.pdbx_seq_one_letter_code
_entity_poly.pdbx_strand_id
1 'polypeptide(L)'
;MEVNFKAVVLELIKDVMESPESSESEDELLLYVKDKHKKLRVSNFLDIINGYSDDEFKKNFRINRVTANILIKRLKEPQIYIEYVNKNHGGPPRLSAEIHVFAFIW
;
A
#
# COMPACT_ATOMS: atom_id res chain seq x y z
N MET A 1 -18.32 19.95 -7.64
CA MET A 1 -17.93 19.75 -9.05
C MET A 1 -16.93 18.62 -9.05
N GLU A 2 -17.37 17.40 -9.32
CA GLU A 2 -16.46 16.24 -9.36
C GLU A 2 -15.63 16.31 -10.64
N VAL A 3 -14.33 16.51 -10.50
CA VAL A 3 -13.41 16.45 -11.63
C VAL A 3 -13.30 14.98 -12.03
N ASN A 4 -13.76 14.65 -13.23
CA ASN A 4 -13.63 13.31 -13.78
C ASN A 4 -12.16 13.07 -14.16
N PHE A 5 -11.37 12.61 -13.18
CA PHE A 5 -9.94 12.38 -13.31
C PHE A 5 -9.59 11.47 -14.50
N LYS A 6 -10.48 10.54 -14.87
CA LYS A 6 -10.29 9.70 -16.06
C LYS A 6 -10.35 10.51 -17.35
N ALA A 7 -11.27 11.47 -17.44
CA ALA A 7 -11.38 12.34 -18.61
C ALA A 7 -10.14 13.23 -18.76
N VAL A 8 -9.65 13.79 -17.65
CA VAL A 8 -8.44 14.63 -17.62
C VAL A 8 -7.20 13.84 -18.05
N VAL A 9 -7.03 12.62 -17.54
CA VAL A 9 -5.90 11.76 -17.91
C VAL A 9 -5.97 11.37 -19.39
N LEU A 10 -7.16 11.09 -19.93
CA LEU A 10 -7.32 10.75 -21.35
C LEU A 10 -7.04 11.93 -22.28
N GLU A 11 -7.41 13.14 -21.86
CA GLU A 11 -7.14 14.37 -22.61
C GLU A 11 -5.64 14.67 -22.66
N LEU A 12 -4.94 14.50 -21.52
CA LEU A 12 -3.50 14.70 -21.43
C LEU A 12 -2.71 13.68 -22.27
N ILE A 13 -3.17 12.43 -22.33
CA ILE A 13 -2.56 11.39 -23.17
C ILE A 13 -2.69 11.74 -24.65
N LYS A 14 -3.87 12.23 -25.08
CA LYS A 14 -4.09 12.65 -26.47
C LYS A 14 -3.19 13.82 -26.89
N ASP A 15 -3.03 14.80 -26.01
CA ASP A 15 -2.19 15.98 -26.24
C ASP A 15 -0.70 15.61 -26.41
N VAL A 16 -0.22 14.58 -25.69
CA VAL A 16 1.14 14.05 -25.83
C VAL A 16 1.31 13.23 -27.13
N MET A 17 0.25 12.60 -27.62
CA MET A 17 0.27 11.72 -28.80
C MET A 17 0.25 12.45 -30.15
N GLU A 18 -0.05 13.76 -30.19
CA GLU A 18 0.05 14.55 -31.44
C GLU A 18 1.50 14.81 -31.89
N SER A 19 2.51 14.29 -31.16
CA SER A 19 3.90 14.27 -31.63
C SER A 19 4.12 13.19 -32.70
N PRO A 20 4.74 13.50 -33.85
CA PRO A 20 4.94 12.54 -34.92
C PRO A 20 6.03 11.52 -34.52
N GLU A 21 5.75 10.25 -34.77
CA GLU A 21 6.57 9.04 -34.56
C GLU A 21 6.39 8.27 -33.23
N SER A 22 5.30 7.50 -33.14
CA SER A 22 5.40 6.06 -32.83
C SER A 22 4.09 5.35 -33.20
N SER A 23 4.16 4.41 -34.15
CA SER A 23 3.05 3.54 -34.57
C SER A 23 2.94 2.32 -33.65
N GLU A 24 2.70 2.54 -32.36
CA GLU A 24 2.40 1.46 -31.41
C GLU A 24 0.97 1.63 -30.91
N SER A 25 0.16 0.62 -31.20
CA SER A 25 -1.31 0.65 -31.20
C SER A 25 -1.93 1.27 -29.94
N GLU A 26 -2.77 2.29 -30.15
CA GLU A 26 -3.57 2.97 -29.11
C GLU A 26 -4.33 2.01 -28.17
N ASP A 27 -4.67 0.82 -28.68
CA ASP A 27 -5.35 -0.25 -27.97
C ASP A 27 -4.51 -0.88 -26.84
N GLU A 28 -3.18 -0.93 -26.99
CA GLU A 28 -2.28 -1.57 -26.02
C GLU A 28 -2.13 -0.73 -24.74
N LEU A 29 -2.04 0.59 -24.88
CA LEU A 29 -1.95 1.51 -23.74
C LEU A 29 -3.29 1.62 -22.98
N LEU A 30 -4.42 1.56 -23.69
CA LEU A 30 -5.75 1.45 -23.09
C LEU A 30 -5.93 0.13 -22.32
N LEU A 31 -5.35 -0.97 -22.82
CA LEU A 31 -5.31 -2.25 -22.12
C LEU A 31 -4.48 -2.15 -20.82
N TYR A 32 -3.31 -1.50 -20.85
CA TYR A 32 -2.50 -1.25 -19.65
C TYR A 32 -3.20 -0.41 -18.58
N VAL A 33 -4.05 0.54 -18.97
CA VAL A 33 -4.85 1.35 -18.02
C VAL A 33 -6.03 0.55 -17.46
N LYS A 34 -6.64 -0.34 -18.26
CA LYS A 34 -7.75 -1.21 -17.83
C LYS A 34 -7.26 -2.37 -16.96
N ASP A 35 -6.12 -2.97 -17.29
CA ASP A 35 -5.50 -4.11 -16.62
C ASP A 35 -4.43 -3.70 -15.60
N LYS A 36 -4.74 -2.69 -14.77
CA LYS A 36 -4.14 -2.66 -13.43
C LYS A 36 -4.71 -3.83 -12.64
N HIS A 37 -4.24 -5.04 -12.94
CA HIS A 37 -4.37 -6.18 -12.06
C HIS A 37 -3.92 -5.71 -10.69
N LYS A 38 -4.88 -5.55 -9.79
CA LYS A 38 -4.60 -5.23 -8.39
C LYS A 38 -3.79 -6.42 -7.89
N LYS A 39 -2.45 -6.31 -7.90
CA LYS A 39 -1.57 -7.30 -7.29
C LYS A 39 -2.17 -7.58 -5.92
N LEU A 40 -2.56 -8.83 -5.69
CA LEU A 40 -3.07 -9.29 -4.42
C LEU A 40 -1.95 -9.05 -3.41
N ARG A 41 -2.02 -7.91 -2.71
CA ARG A 41 -1.23 -7.69 -1.50
C ARG A 41 -1.72 -8.74 -0.51
N VAL A 42 -0.80 -9.40 0.19
CA VAL A 42 -1.09 -10.41 1.22
C VAL A 42 -2.27 -9.92 2.06
N SER A 43 -3.46 -10.49 1.81
CA SER A 43 -4.70 -9.84 2.24
C SER A 43 -5.10 -10.17 3.67
N ASN A 44 -4.40 -11.10 4.33
CA ASN A 44 -4.82 -11.67 5.61
C ASN A 44 -3.65 -11.74 6.62
N PHE A 45 -2.59 -10.96 6.41
CA PHE A 45 -1.36 -11.04 7.22
C PHE A 45 -1.62 -10.85 8.71
N LEU A 46 -2.39 -9.82 9.07
CA LEU A 46 -2.74 -9.55 10.47
C LEU A 46 -3.67 -10.61 11.04
N ASP A 47 -4.60 -11.14 10.25
CA ASP A 47 -5.53 -12.18 10.71
C ASP A 47 -4.79 -13.45 11.10
N ILE A 48 -3.78 -13.84 10.32
CA ILE A 48 -2.92 -15.00 10.62
C ILE A 48 -2.17 -14.77 11.94
N ILE A 49 -1.54 -13.61 12.11
CA ILE A 49 -0.76 -13.29 13.31
C ILE A 49 -1.64 -13.18 14.57
N ASN A 50 -2.83 -12.63 14.41
CA ASN A 50 -3.83 -12.52 15.47
C ASN A 50 -4.37 -13.90 15.87
N GLY A 51 -4.38 -14.87 14.95
CA GLY A 51 -4.77 -16.25 15.22
C GLY A 51 -3.72 -17.10 15.94
N TYR A 52 -2.45 -16.66 16.01
CA TYR A 52 -1.41 -17.42 16.70
C TYR A 52 -1.66 -17.51 18.21
N SER A 53 -1.44 -18.67 18.79
CA SER A 53 -1.18 -18.80 20.23
C SER A 53 0.09 -18.03 20.62
N ASP A 54 0.29 -17.77 21.91
CA ASP A 54 1.51 -17.07 22.37
C ASP A 54 2.79 -17.86 22.09
N ASP A 55 2.72 -19.20 22.15
CA ASP A 55 3.84 -20.07 21.79
C ASP A 55 4.16 -20.02 20.29
N GLU A 56 3.13 -20.07 19.43
CA GLU A 56 3.31 -19.90 17.99
C GLU A 56 3.83 -18.51 17.64
N PHE A 57 3.32 -17.47 18.31
CA PHE A 57 3.79 -16.10 18.13
C PHE A 57 5.28 -16.01 18.48
N LYS A 58 5.66 -16.51 19.66
CA LYS A 58 7.06 -16.48 20.11
C LYS A 58 7.98 -17.31 19.22
N LYS A 59 7.51 -18.44 18.70
CA LYS A 59 8.27 -19.27 17.75
C LYS A 59 8.53 -18.54 16.43
N ASN A 60 7.53 -17.83 15.91
CA ASN A 60 7.65 -17.11 14.63
C ASN A 60 8.45 -15.81 14.75
N PHE A 61 8.23 -15.03 15.81
CA PHE A 61 8.79 -13.68 15.96
C PHE A 61 9.96 -13.59 16.95
N ARG A 62 10.31 -14.70 17.62
CA ARG A 62 11.39 -14.81 18.62
C ARG A 62 11.26 -13.86 19.83
N ILE A 63 10.11 -13.19 19.97
CA ILE A 63 9.77 -12.32 21.09
C ILE A 63 8.36 -12.60 21.60
N ASN A 64 8.08 -12.24 22.85
CA ASN A 64 6.74 -12.38 23.40
C ASN A 64 5.77 -11.37 22.77
N ARG A 65 4.49 -11.76 22.63
CA ARG A 65 3.42 -10.90 22.11
C ARG A 65 3.29 -9.58 22.86
N VAL A 66 3.44 -9.61 24.19
CA VAL A 66 3.44 -8.43 25.04
C VAL A 66 4.54 -7.44 24.62
N THR A 67 5.75 -7.93 24.35
CA THR A 67 6.87 -7.09 23.90
C THR A 67 6.60 -6.48 22.53
N ALA A 68 6.05 -7.25 21.59
CA ALA A 68 5.66 -6.73 20.29
C ALA A 68 4.60 -5.62 20.39
N ASN A 69 3.61 -5.79 21.27
CA ASN A 69 2.59 -4.76 21.54
C ASN A 69 3.18 -3.47 22.12
N ILE A 70 4.21 -3.57 22.98
CA ILE A 70 4.93 -2.41 23.49
C ILE A 70 5.65 -1.67 22.35
N LEU A 71 6.29 -2.39 21.43
CA LEU A 71 6.93 -1.79 20.25
C LEU A 71 5.92 -1.09 19.35
N ILE A 72 4.76 -1.71 19.10
CA ILE A 72 3.67 -1.11 18.32
C ILE A 72 3.20 0.18 18.96
N LYS A 73 2.99 0.19 20.28
CA LYS A 73 2.57 1.39 21.00
C LYS A 73 3.62 2.50 20.89
N ARG A 74 4.90 2.19 21.14
CA ARG A 74 6.01 3.15 21.01
C ARG A 74 6.17 3.69 19.60
N LEU A 75 5.85 2.92 18.56
CA LEU A 75 5.89 3.40 17.18
C LEU A 75 4.74 4.38 16.89
N LYS A 76 3.58 4.22 17.52
CA LYS A 76 2.41 5.10 17.33
C LYS A 76 2.54 6.46 18.02
N GLU A 77 3.38 6.57 19.05
CA GLU A 77 3.51 7.77 19.90
C GLU A 77 4.17 9.00 19.21
N PRO A 78 5.26 8.86 18.43
CA PRO A 78 5.92 10.01 17.82
C PRO A 78 5.02 10.75 16.82
N GLN A 79 5.04 12.09 16.89
CA GLN A 79 4.30 12.96 15.97
C GLN A 79 4.64 12.68 14.50
N ILE A 80 5.89 12.29 14.22
CA ILE A 80 6.36 11.91 12.88
C ILE A 80 5.54 10.75 12.30
N TYR A 81 5.18 9.75 13.12
CA TYR A 81 4.38 8.62 12.67
C TYR A 81 2.93 9.03 12.42
N ILE A 82 2.37 9.87 13.29
CA ILE A 82 1.01 10.43 13.12
C ILE A 82 0.92 11.21 11.81
N GLU A 83 1.89 12.07 11.53
CA GLU A 83 1.99 12.79 10.26
C GLU A 83 2.15 11.86 9.06
N TYR A 84 3.00 10.82 9.19
CA TYR A 84 3.21 9.83 8.14
C TYR A 84 1.89 9.16 7.73
N VAL A 85 1.07 8.75 8.70
CA VAL A 85 -0.22 8.09 8.43
C VAL A 85 -1.25 9.06 7.85
N ASN A 86 -1.28 10.31 8.32
CA ASN A 86 -2.28 11.30 7.92
C ASN A 86 -1.96 12.01 6.60
N LYS A 87 -0.71 11.99 6.13
CA LYS A 87 -0.31 12.63 4.88
C LYS A 87 -0.82 11.84 3.67
N ASN A 88 -1.75 12.46 2.93
CA ASN A 88 -2.34 11.91 1.73
C ASN A 88 -1.61 12.42 0.48
N HIS A 89 -0.71 11.60 -0.10
CA HIS A 89 0.08 11.97 -1.29
C HIS A 89 -0.43 11.32 -2.59
N GLY A 90 -1.71 10.93 -2.65
CA GLY A 90 -2.28 10.28 -3.84
C GLY A 90 -1.76 8.86 -4.11
N GLY A 91 -1.06 8.25 -3.15
CA GLY A 91 -0.57 6.88 -3.20
C GLY A 91 -1.47 5.87 -2.47
N PRO A 92 -1.07 4.58 -2.46
CA PRO A 92 -1.75 3.56 -1.68
C PRO A 92 -1.81 3.93 -0.19
N PRO A 93 -2.83 3.45 0.55
CA PRO A 93 -2.90 3.70 1.99
C PRO A 93 -1.63 3.21 2.67
N ARG A 94 -1.16 4.00 3.64
CA ARG A 94 0.02 3.69 4.43
C ARG A 94 -0.26 2.48 5.32
N LEU A 95 0.76 1.66 5.57
CA LEU A 95 0.62 0.47 6.41
C LEU A 95 0.47 0.89 7.89
N SER A 96 -0.24 0.05 8.64
CA SER A 96 -0.41 0.25 10.07
C SER A 96 0.89 -0.05 10.84
N ALA A 97 0.97 0.42 12.08
CA ALA A 97 2.14 0.21 12.93
C ALA A 97 2.34 -1.27 13.26
N GLU A 98 1.25 -2.04 13.36
CA GLU A 98 1.27 -3.49 13.51
C GLU A 98 2.04 -4.14 12.36
N ILE A 99 1.70 -3.78 11.12
CA ILE A 99 2.36 -4.34 9.93
C ILE A 99 3.83 -3.95 9.90
N HIS A 100 4.16 -2.68 10.20
CA HIS A 100 5.55 -2.23 10.26
C HIS A 100 6.37 -3.00 11.29
N VAL A 101 5.85 -3.15 12.51
CA VAL A 101 6.55 -3.87 13.58
C VAL A 101 6.68 -5.34 13.21
N PHE A 102 5.58 -6.01 12.84
CA PHE A 102 5.61 -7.44 12.53
C PHE A 102 6.51 -7.77 11.34
N ALA A 103 6.50 -6.96 10.28
CA ALA A 103 7.42 -7.16 9.15
C ALA A 103 8.89 -6.92 9.52
N PHE A 104 9.16 -6.11 10.55
CA PHE A 104 10.52 -5.85 11.02
C PHE A 104 11.05 -6.95 11.94
N ILE A 105 10.20 -7.55 12.78
CA ILE A 105 10.61 -8.56 13.77
C ILE A 105 10.50 -10.01 13.26
N TRP A 106 9.90 -10.23 12.08
CA TRP A 106 9.81 -11.55 11.45
C TRP A 106 11.16 -11.98 10.86
#